data_AF-B8XA67-F1
#
_entry.id   AF-B8XA67-F1
#
_cell.length_a   1.000
_cell.length_b   1.000
_cell.length_c   1.000
_cell.angle_alpha   90.00
_cell.angle_beta   90.00
_cell.angle_gamma   90.00
#
_symmetry.space_group_name_H-M   'P 1'
#
loop_
_entity.id
_entity.type
_entity.pdbx_description
1 polymer ?
#
loop_
_entity_poly.entity_id
_entity_poly.type
_entity_poly.pdbx_seq_one_letter_code
_entity_poly.pdbx_strand_id
1 'polypeptide(L)'
;KLAAFLANVSHETGGLVYVVEQNTSNYPHYCDSSQPYGFPAGQAAYYGRGPIQLSWNFNYKAAGDALGIDLLGNPYLVEQNASIAWQTGLWYWNTQNGPGTMTAHQAMVNGAGFGETIRSINGALEC
;
A
#
# COMPACT_ATOMS: atom_id res chain seq x y z
N LYS A 1 -6.36 -17.18 6.14
CA LYS A 1 -5.62 -15.95 6.56
C LYS A 1 -4.49 -15.64 5.58
N LEU A 2 -3.44 -16.46 5.48
CA LEU A 2 -2.36 -16.26 4.49
C LEU A 2 -2.86 -16.30 3.03
N ALA A 3 -3.76 -17.22 2.68
CA ALA A 3 -4.34 -17.29 1.34
C ALA A 3 -5.12 -16.03 0.93
N ALA A 4 -5.78 -15.35 1.87
CA ALA A 4 -6.50 -14.11 1.60
C ALA A 4 -5.54 -12.93 1.37
N PHE A 5 -4.45 -12.87 2.13
CA PHE A 5 -3.38 -11.91 1.87
C PHE A 5 -2.76 -12.13 0.48
N LEU A 6 -2.34 -13.37 0.16
CA LEU A 6 -1.74 -13.69 -1.13
C LEU A 6 -2.70 -13.49 -2.32
N ALA A 7 -4.00 -13.72 -2.13
CA ALA A 7 -5.00 -13.44 -3.16
C ALA A 7 -5.12 -11.95 -3.46
N ASN A 8 -5.18 -11.09 -2.43
CA ASN A 8 -5.18 -9.64 -2.63
C ASN A 8 -3.86 -9.18 -3.27
N VAL A 9 -2.72 -9.72 -2.83
CA VAL A 9 -1.42 -9.42 -3.46
C VAL A 9 -1.42 -9.80 -4.94
N SER A 10 -1.94 -10.98 -5.28
CA SER A 10 -2.06 -11.40 -6.69
C SER A 10 -2.98 -10.47 -7.49
N HIS A 11 -4.04 -9.95 -6.89
CA HIS A 11 -4.96 -9.02 -7.56
C HIS A 11 -4.28 -7.67 -7.84
N GLU A 12 -3.66 -7.07 -6.83
CA GLU A 12 -3.02 -5.74 -6.90
C GLU A 12 -1.78 -5.68 -7.82
N THR A 13 -1.13 -6.83 -8.06
CA THR A 13 0.13 -6.90 -8.82
C THR A 13 0.02 -7.70 -10.11
N GLY A 14 -1.19 -8.15 -10.48
CA GLY A 14 -1.38 -9.05 -11.63
C GLY A 14 -0.62 -10.37 -11.48
N GLY A 15 -0.58 -10.93 -10.27
CA GLY A 15 0.12 -12.18 -9.95
C GLY A 15 1.60 -12.00 -9.64
N LEU A 16 1.99 -10.89 -8.98
CA LEU A 16 3.38 -10.47 -8.72
C LEU A 16 4.18 -10.11 -9.98
N VAL A 17 3.53 -9.98 -11.13
CA VAL A 17 4.18 -9.57 -12.39
C VAL A 17 4.59 -8.10 -12.34
N TYR A 18 3.78 -7.27 -11.68
CA TYR A 18 4.00 -5.83 -11.60
C TYR A 18 4.47 -5.42 -10.20
N VAL A 19 5.70 -4.90 -10.13
CA VAL A 19 6.29 -4.34 -8.91
C VAL A 19 5.88 -2.88 -8.70
N VAL A 20 5.50 -2.20 -9.78
CA VAL A 20 5.13 -0.78 -9.81
C VAL A 20 3.84 -0.57 -10.59
N GLU A 21 3.10 0.48 -10.26
CA GLU A 21 1.95 0.94 -11.02
C GLU A 21 2.31 1.21 -12.49
N GLN A 22 1.51 0.72 -13.44
CA GLN A 22 1.83 0.78 -14.87
C GLN A 22 1.46 2.13 -15.52
N ASN A 23 0.42 2.80 -15.02
CA ASN A 23 -0.02 4.08 -15.57
C ASN A 23 0.84 5.23 -15.03
N THR A 24 2.00 5.45 -15.66
CA THR A 24 2.95 6.50 -15.27
C THR A 24 2.37 7.91 -15.29
N SER A 25 1.31 8.15 -16.07
CA SER A 25 0.59 9.44 -16.08
C SER A 25 -0.04 9.77 -14.72
N ASN A 26 -0.36 8.76 -13.91
CA ASN A 26 -0.96 8.95 -12.59
C ASN A 26 0.04 9.28 -11.49
N TYR A 27 1.34 9.06 -11.72
CA TYR A 27 2.36 9.19 -10.68
C TYR A 27 2.34 10.54 -9.95
N PRO A 28 2.12 11.68 -10.62
CA PRO A 28 2.05 12.99 -9.95
C PRO A 28 0.81 13.18 -9.04
N HIS A 29 -0.21 12.32 -9.13
CA HIS A 29 -1.44 12.43 -8.34
C HIS A 29 -1.25 12.01 -6.89
N TYR A 30 -0.29 11.14 -6.60
CA TYR A 30 -0.09 10.54 -5.28
C TYR A 30 0.69 11.42 -4.31
N CYS A 31 0.61 12.74 -4.48
CA CYS A 31 1.21 13.73 -3.59
C CYS A 31 0.13 14.61 -2.99
N ASP A 32 -0.16 14.37 -1.72
CA ASP A 32 -0.98 15.28 -0.93
C ASP A 32 -0.13 16.44 -0.43
N SER A 33 -0.34 17.62 -1.03
CA SER A 33 0.34 18.87 -0.68
C SER A 33 -0.15 19.49 0.63
N SER A 34 -1.25 19.01 1.20
CA SER A 34 -1.73 19.47 2.51
C SER A 34 -0.91 18.90 3.67
N GLN A 35 -0.11 17.86 3.42
CA GLN A 35 0.75 17.25 4.43
C GLN A 35 1.93 18.16 4.79
N PRO A 36 2.20 18.40 6.09
CA PRO A 36 3.22 19.36 6.52
C PRO A 36 4.65 18.94 6.17
N TYR A 37 4.88 17.65 5.92
CA TYR A 37 6.15 17.08 5.50
C TYR A 37 6.32 17.03 3.97
N GLY A 38 5.30 17.41 3.20
CA GLY A 38 5.34 17.45 1.74
C GLY A 38 5.70 16.10 1.09
N PHE A 39 6.53 16.18 0.05
CA PHE A 39 6.93 15.06 -0.79
C PHE A 39 8.42 15.18 -1.17
N PRO A 40 9.35 14.97 -0.21
CA PRO A 40 10.78 15.24 -0.39
C PRO A 40 11.44 14.41 -1.51
N ALA A 41 10.89 13.25 -1.85
CA ALA A 41 11.37 12.43 -2.97
C ALA A 41 10.90 12.93 -4.35
N GLY A 42 10.02 13.94 -4.39
CA GLY A 42 9.47 14.54 -5.61
C GLY A 42 7.99 14.23 -5.83
N GLN A 43 7.33 15.09 -6.62
CA GLN A 43 5.87 15.04 -6.83
C GLN A 43 5.38 13.74 -7.50
N ALA A 44 6.22 13.09 -8.30
CA ALA A 44 5.89 11.85 -9.00
C ALA A 44 6.53 10.62 -8.36
N ALA A 45 6.90 10.68 -7.08
CA ALA A 45 7.68 9.62 -6.43
C ALA A 45 6.85 8.64 -5.59
N TYR A 46 5.57 8.89 -5.33
CA TYR A 46 4.75 8.13 -4.37
C TYR A 46 3.64 7.29 -5.03
N TYR A 47 3.87 6.87 -6.27
CA TYR A 47 3.02 5.92 -7.00
C TYR A 47 3.02 4.52 -6.37
N GLY A 48 2.10 3.67 -6.84
CA GLY A 48 1.94 2.31 -6.34
C GLY A 48 3.20 1.46 -6.46
N ARG A 49 3.63 0.86 -5.34
CA ARG A 49 4.74 -0.12 -5.32
C ARG A 49 4.47 -1.33 -4.44
N GLY A 50 5.08 -2.44 -4.81
CA GLY A 50 5.13 -3.65 -4.01
C GLY A 50 3.79 -4.40 -3.94
N PRO A 51 3.65 -5.36 -3.02
CA PRO A 51 2.60 -6.36 -3.02
C PRO A 51 1.18 -5.82 -2.77
N ILE A 52 1.05 -4.60 -2.25
CA ILE A 52 -0.23 -3.93 -1.96
C ILE A 52 -0.39 -2.62 -2.75
N GLN A 53 0.50 -2.36 -3.73
CA GLN A 53 0.58 -1.09 -4.45
C GLN A 53 0.55 0.15 -3.53
N LEU A 54 1.47 0.18 -2.55
CA LEU A 54 1.56 1.28 -1.58
C LEU A 54 1.69 2.61 -2.34
N SER A 55 0.73 3.50 -2.13
CA SER A 55 0.58 4.77 -2.84
C SER A 55 0.34 5.90 -1.86
N TRP A 56 0.62 7.15 -2.25
CA TRP A 56 0.51 8.39 -1.47
C TRP A 56 1.64 8.66 -0.47
N ASN A 57 2.17 9.89 -0.49
CA ASN A 57 3.22 10.36 0.42
C ASN A 57 2.92 10.10 1.91
N PHE A 58 1.67 10.26 2.35
CA PHE A 58 1.28 9.99 3.74
C PHE A 58 1.36 8.51 4.12
N ASN A 59 1.06 7.58 3.20
CA ASN A 59 1.18 6.16 3.46
C ASN A 59 2.65 5.71 3.49
N TYR A 60 3.48 6.27 2.60
CA TYR A 60 4.93 6.03 2.65
C TYR A 60 5.52 6.55 3.97
N LYS A 61 5.06 7.72 4.46
CA LYS A 61 5.46 8.22 5.78
C LYS A 61 5.02 7.30 6.91
N ALA A 62 3.76 6.91 6.96
CA ALA A 62 3.21 6.07 8.02
C ALA A 62 3.84 4.66 8.05
N ALA A 63 4.05 4.06 6.87
CA ALA A 63 4.75 2.79 6.74
C ALA A 63 6.20 2.91 7.20
N GLY A 64 6.88 3.97 6.77
CA GLY A 64 8.28 4.23 7.13
C GLY A 64 8.47 4.37 8.64
N ASP A 65 7.59 5.13 9.30
CA ASP A 65 7.61 5.30 10.76
C ASP A 65 7.41 3.99 11.51
N ALA A 66 6.47 3.15 11.06
CA ALA A 66 6.17 1.87 11.69
C ALA A 66 7.29 0.85 11.50
N LEU A 67 8.00 0.90 10.37
CA LEU A 67 9.08 -0.03 10.03
C LEU A 67 10.47 0.48 10.46
N GLY A 68 10.60 1.74 10.85
CA GLY A 68 11.89 2.38 11.15
C GLY A 68 12.75 2.60 9.89
N ILE A 69 12.12 2.82 8.74
CA ILE A 69 12.76 2.98 7.43
C ILE A 69 12.28 4.30 6.82
N ASP A 70 13.19 5.15 6.32
CA ASP A 70 12.78 6.41 5.68
C ASP A 70 12.21 6.20 4.26
N LEU A 71 10.97 5.73 4.21
CA LEU A 71 10.23 5.52 2.96
C LEU A 71 9.65 6.83 2.39
N LEU A 72 9.53 7.90 3.20
CA LEU A 72 9.12 9.20 2.70
C LEU A 72 10.27 9.84 1.90
N GLY A 73 11.50 9.79 2.41
CA GLY A 73 12.69 10.29 1.72
C GLY A 73 13.18 9.37 0.60
N ASN A 74 12.98 8.05 0.73
CA ASN A 74 13.39 7.07 -0.28
C ASN A 74 12.30 6.03 -0.59
N PRO A 75 11.22 6.41 -1.30
CA PRO A 75 10.11 5.51 -1.62
C PRO A 75 10.51 4.37 -2.57
N TYR A 76 11.59 4.53 -3.34
CA TYR A 76 12.10 3.54 -4.29
C TYR A 76 12.60 2.25 -3.63
N LEU A 77 12.84 2.26 -2.31
CA LEU A 77 13.18 1.04 -1.57
C LEU A 77 12.10 -0.04 -1.67
N VAL A 78 10.83 0.35 -1.83
CA VAL A 78 9.69 -0.57 -1.91
C VAL A 78 9.70 -1.37 -3.23
N GLU A 79 10.25 -0.82 -4.32
CA GLU A 79 10.41 -1.53 -5.60
C GLU A 79 11.76 -2.25 -5.72
N GLN A 80 12.80 -1.78 -4.99
CA GLN A 80 14.16 -2.32 -5.09
C GLN A 80 14.47 -3.43 -4.09
N ASN A 81 13.77 -3.49 -2.96
CA ASN A 81 14.03 -4.45 -1.89
C ASN A 81 12.78 -5.27 -1.55
N ALA A 82 12.82 -6.55 -1.91
CA ALA A 82 11.71 -7.47 -1.68
C ALA A 82 11.31 -7.58 -0.20
N SER A 83 12.26 -7.54 0.73
CA SER A 83 11.94 -7.61 2.17
C SER A 83 11.15 -6.38 2.62
N ILE A 84 11.57 -5.19 2.18
CA ILE A 84 10.86 -3.93 2.46
C ILE A 84 9.48 -3.95 1.81
N ALA A 85 9.37 -4.42 0.56
CA ALA A 85 8.09 -4.55 -0.13
C ALA A 85 7.09 -5.44 0.63
N TRP A 86 7.55 -6.59 1.13
CA TRP A 86 6.69 -7.47 1.93
C TRP A 86 6.36 -6.90 3.30
N GLN A 87 7.29 -6.19 3.94
CA GLN A 87 7.04 -5.52 5.21
C GLN A 87 5.97 -4.42 5.07
N THR A 88 6.01 -3.61 4.01
CA THR A 88 4.97 -2.61 3.76
C THR A 88 3.61 -3.26 3.48
N GLY A 89 3.61 -4.35 2.70
CA GLY A 89 2.42 -5.19 2.47
C GLY A 89 1.77 -5.69 3.75
N LEU A 90 2.57 -6.29 4.63
CA LEU A 90 2.11 -6.81 5.92
C LEU A 90 1.70 -5.68 6.88
N TRP A 91 2.43 -4.57 6.90
CA TRP A 91 2.08 -3.42 7.71
C TRP A 91 0.68 -2.93 7.37
N TYR A 92 0.36 -2.74 6.09
CA TYR A 92 -0.96 -2.27 5.67
C TYR A 92 -2.05 -3.27 6.07
N TRP A 93 -1.85 -4.54 5.75
CA TRP A 93 -2.80 -5.62 6.05
C TRP A 93 -3.19 -5.69 7.53
N ASN A 94 -2.23 -5.46 8.44
CA ASN A 94 -2.44 -5.61 9.88
C ASN A 94 -2.82 -4.31 10.59
N THR A 95 -2.62 -3.14 9.98
CA THR A 95 -2.74 -1.85 10.70
C THR A 95 -3.65 -0.83 10.03
N GLN A 96 -3.89 -0.95 8.72
CA GLN A 96 -4.63 0.06 7.96
C GLN A 96 -6.04 -0.44 7.61
N ASN A 97 -7.01 0.45 7.78
CA ASN A 97 -8.39 0.23 7.36
C ASN A 97 -8.63 0.64 5.89
N GLY A 98 -7.75 1.48 5.32
CA GLY A 98 -7.93 2.08 4.01
C GLY A 98 -9.30 2.76 3.87
N PRO A 99 -10.03 2.57 2.75
CA PRO A 99 -11.39 3.07 2.58
C PRO A 99 -12.47 2.21 3.29
N GLY A 100 -12.06 1.12 3.96
CA GLY A 100 -12.94 0.28 4.76
C GLY A 100 -13.15 0.77 6.19
N THR A 101 -13.76 -0.07 7.02
CA THR A 101 -14.05 0.24 8.44
C THR A 101 -13.20 -0.56 9.43
N MET A 102 -12.40 -1.51 8.94
CA MET A 102 -11.56 -2.40 9.75
C MET A 102 -10.31 -2.82 8.98
N THR A 103 -9.32 -3.38 9.66
CA THR A 103 -8.13 -3.91 8.97
C THR A 103 -8.48 -5.18 8.21
N ALA A 104 -7.79 -5.43 7.10
CA ALA A 104 -7.93 -6.70 6.36
C ALA A 104 -7.59 -7.92 7.24
N HIS A 105 -6.65 -7.77 8.18
CA HIS A 105 -6.39 -8.77 9.20
C HIS A 105 -7.64 -9.05 10.06
N GLN A 106 -8.24 -8.02 10.66
CA GLN A 106 -9.44 -8.15 11.49
C GLN A 106 -10.61 -8.76 10.74
N ALA A 107 -10.81 -8.37 9.48
CA ALA A 107 -11.84 -8.95 8.63
C ALA A 107 -11.70 -10.48 8.52
N MET A 108 -10.47 -10.97 8.37
CA MET A 108 -10.20 -12.40 8.26
C MET A 108 -10.14 -13.13 9.60
N VAL A 109 -9.71 -12.49 10.70
CA VAL A 109 -9.64 -13.16 12.00
C VAL A 109 -10.98 -13.21 12.73
N ASN A 110 -11.83 -12.20 12.52
CA ASN A 110 -13.14 -12.10 13.17
C ASN A 110 -14.27 -12.69 12.30
N GLY A 111 -13.95 -13.19 11.10
CA GLY A 111 -14.93 -13.80 10.22
C GLY A 111 -15.87 -12.81 9.52
N ALA A 112 -15.50 -11.53 9.41
CA ALA A 112 -16.26 -10.52 8.66
C ALA A 112 -16.26 -10.80 7.14
N GLY A 113 -15.29 -11.58 6.66
CA GLY A 113 -15.26 -12.12 5.30
C GLY A 113 -14.25 -11.44 4.37
N PHE A 114 -14.03 -12.06 3.20
CA PHE A 114 -13.02 -11.60 2.24
C PHE A 114 -13.38 -10.25 1.60
N GLY A 115 -14.67 -9.93 1.45
CA GLY A 115 -15.12 -8.65 0.87
C GLY A 115 -14.63 -7.42 1.64
N GLU A 116 -14.54 -7.50 2.97
CA GLU A 116 -14.00 -6.40 3.79
C GLU A 116 -12.49 -6.22 3.60
N THR A 117 -11.77 -7.27 3.18
CA THR A 117 -10.34 -7.14 2.83
C THR A 117 -10.16 -6.36 1.53
N ILE A 118 -11.01 -6.61 0.51
CA ILE A 118 -11.03 -5.86 -0.75
C ILE A 118 -11.37 -4.39 -0.48
N ARG A 119 -12.42 -4.17 0.32
CA ARG A 119 -12.85 -2.81 0.70
C ARG A 119 -11.73 -2.02 1.39
N SER A 120 -10.92 -2.69 2.20
CA SER A 120 -9.85 -2.02 2.97
C SER A 120 -8.57 -1.79 2.18
N ILE A 121 -8.34 -2.53 1.08
CA ILE A 121 -7.12 -2.42 0.27
C ILE A 121 -7.33 -1.49 -0.92
N ASN A 122 -8.45 -1.63 -1.65
CA ASN A 122 -8.73 -0.80 -2.82
C ASN A 122 -10.23 -0.49 -3.02
N GLY A 123 -11.01 -0.53 -1.94
CA GLY A 123 -12.47 -0.41 -2.00
C GLY A 123 -13.01 0.88 -2.63
N ALA A 124 -12.24 1.97 -2.67
CA ALA A 124 -12.69 3.22 -3.27
C ALA A 124 -12.79 3.16 -4.80
N LEU A 125 -12.11 2.21 -5.45
CA LEU A 125 -12.14 2.01 -6.91
C LEU A 125 -12.91 0.74 -7.31
N GLU A 126 -13.11 -0.21 -6.40
CA GLU A 126 -13.64 -1.54 -6.72
C GLU A 126 -14.97 -1.91 -6.01
N CYS A 127 -15.45 -1.12 -5.04
CA CYS A 127 -16.61 -1.46 -4.20
C CYS A 127 -17.67 -0.36 -4.09
#